data_AF-L0IS36-F1
#
_entry.id   AF-L0IS36-F1
#
_cell.length_a   1.000
_cell.length_b   1.000
_cell.length_c   1.000
_cell.angle_alpha   90.00
_cell.angle_beta   90.00
_cell.angle_gamma   90.00
#
_symmetry.space_group_name_H-M   'P 1'
#
loop_
_entity.id
_entity.type
_entity.pdbx_description
1 polymer ?
#
loop_
_entity_poly.entity_id
_entity_poly.type
_entity_poly.pdbx_seq_one_letter_code
_entity_poly.pdbx_strand_id
1 'polypeptide(L)'
;MVEPAPTEGGLRVIGAGFGRTGTLSIKAALEELGFGPCYHMTEAFAHPVHAERWAAASRGEPVDWRELLAGFRATIDWPACSYYKELMAAFPDAKVLLTVREAEGWYDSVRATIYRMRKLTTFPPVRQFLRVFLPNTQKVLVNVHETFWDNTFKGRFLDRQYAIGVYNAHIEAVKDHVPPERLLVFNARDGWQPLCAFLGVPVPEGKPFPSGHGRVNYFVLALQIAARRR
;
A
#
# COMPACT_ATOMS: atom_id res chain seq x y z
N MET A 1 -14.48 -5.60 -31.69
CA MET A 1 -14.86 -6.32 -30.45
C MET A 1 -14.98 -5.27 -29.37
N VAL A 2 -16.17 -5.10 -28.80
CA VAL A 2 -16.48 -4.05 -27.84
C VAL A 2 -15.94 -4.51 -26.48
N GLU A 3 -14.99 -3.76 -25.91
CA GLU A 3 -14.59 -3.96 -24.52
C GLU A 3 -15.82 -3.83 -23.61
N PRO A 4 -16.03 -4.73 -22.64
CA PRO A 4 -17.17 -4.64 -21.77
C PRO A 4 -17.10 -3.34 -20.95
N ALA A 5 -18.23 -2.64 -20.88
CA ALA A 5 -18.44 -1.45 -20.08
C ALA A 5 -18.11 -1.70 -18.58
N PRO A 6 -17.72 -0.66 -17.82
CA PRO A 6 -17.28 -0.79 -16.44
C PRO A 6 -18.47 -0.95 -15.48
N THR A 7 -19.06 -2.13 -15.43
CA THR A 7 -19.89 -2.60 -14.32
C THR A 7 -19.55 -4.07 -14.10
N GLU A 8 -18.97 -4.41 -12.92
CA GLU A 8 -18.82 -5.74 -12.25
C GLU A 8 -17.40 -6.16 -11.78
N GLY A 9 -16.31 -5.51 -12.20
CA GLY A 9 -14.95 -5.96 -11.87
C GLY A 9 -14.35 -5.34 -10.60
N GLY A 10 -14.26 -6.10 -9.51
CA GLY A 10 -13.48 -5.75 -8.31
C GLY A 10 -11.96 -5.70 -8.56
N LEU A 11 -11.14 -5.87 -7.52
CA LEU A 11 -9.69 -5.85 -7.69
C LEU A 11 -9.20 -6.84 -8.76
N ARG A 12 -8.29 -6.37 -9.60
CA ARG A 12 -7.56 -7.15 -10.61
C ARG A 12 -6.10 -7.39 -10.20
N VAL A 13 -5.52 -6.49 -9.41
CA VAL A 13 -4.16 -6.60 -8.90
C VAL A 13 -4.14 -6.35 -7.39
N ILE A 14 -3.57 -7.29 -6.64
CA ILE A 14 -3.34 -7.17 -5.19
C ILE A 14 -1.85 -6.95 -4.94
N GLY A 15 -1.53 -5.82 -4.33
CA GLY A 15 -0.18 -5.49 -3.91
C GLY A 15 0.17 -6.13 -2.58
N ALA A 16 1.05 -7.12 -2.59
CA ALA A 16 1.52 -7.79 -1.38
C ALA A 16 2.85 -7.20 -0.86
N GLY A 17 3.52 -6.33 -1.62
CA GLY A 17 4.77 -5.70 -1.19
C GLY A 17 4.56 -4.63 -0.12
N PHE A 18 5.46 -4.62 0.86
CA PHE A 18 5.53 -3.57 1.88
C PHE A 18 5.75 -2.19 1.27
N GLY A 19 5.40 -1.14 2.01
CA GLY A 19 5.75 0.22 1.62
C GLY A 19 7.26 0.41 1.45
N ARG A 20 7.62 1.44 0.68
CA ARG A 20 9.02 1.82 0.36
C ARG A 20 9.76 0.89 -0.60
N THR A 21 9.04 0.01 -1.30
CA THR A 21 9.53 -0.84 -2.40
C THR A 21 9.26 -0.25 -3.80
N GLY A 22 9.04 1.07 -3.89
CA GLY A 22 8.69 1.76 -5.15
C GLY A 22 7.20 1.94 -5.39
N THR A 23 6.36 1.78 -4.35
CA THR A 23 4.89 1.75 -4.41
C THR A 23 4.23 2.86 -5.24
N LEU A 24 4.74 4.10 -5.21
CA LEU A 24 4.20 5.20 -6.01
C LEU A 24 4.49 5.07 -7.51
N SER A 25 5.68 4.61 -7.88
CA SER A 25 5.99 4.25 -9.27
C SER A 25 5.06 3.16 -9.76
N ILE A 26 4.83 2.15 -8.93
CA ILE A 26 3.95 1.02 -9.26
C ILE A 26 2.49 1.45 -9.38
N LYS A 27 2.00 2.30 -8.47
CA LYS A 27 0.66 2.90 -8.57
C LYS A 27 0.49 3.60 -9.92
N ALA A 28 1.42 4.49 -10.28
CA ALA A 28 1.37 5.20 -11.55
C ALA A 28 1.44 4.24 -12.75
N ALA A 29 2.28 3.22 -12.69
CA ALA A 29 2.39 2.21 -13.75
C ALA A 29 1.09 1.40 -13.91
N LEU A 30 0.48 0.96 -12.82
CA LEU A 30 -0.80 0.23 -12.86
C LEU A 30 -1.93 1.09 -13.41
N GLU A 31 -1.99 2.37 -13.02
CA GLU A 31 -2.99 3.30 -13.54
C GLU A 31 -2.81 3.57 -15.03
N GLU A 32 -1.57 3.74 -15.48
CA GLU A 32 -1.21 3.86 -16.91
C GLU A 32 -1.61 2.62 -17.72
N LEU A 33 -1.48 1.42 -17.14
CA LEU A 33 -1.83 0.15 -17.78
C LEU A 33 -3.34 -0.18 -17.72
N GLY A 34 -4.19 0.74 -17.24
CA GLY A 34 -5.65 0.53 -17.16
C GLY A 34 -6.12 -0.28 -15.94
N PHE A 35 -5.24 -0.51 -14.97
CA PHE A 35 -5.56 -1.13 -13.67
C PHE A 35 -5.84 -0.08 -12.58
N GLY A 36 -6.11 1.16 -12.99
CA GLY A 36 -6.57 2.25 -12.12
C GLY A 36 -8.09 2.26 -11.91
N PRO A 37 -8.59 2.94 -10.86
CA PRO A 37 -7.83 3.57 -9.78
C PRO A 37 -7.09 2.55 -8.89
N CYS A 38 -5.87 2.88 -8.46
CA CYS A 38 -5.08 2.00 -7.60
C CYS A 38 -5.07 2.51 -6.15
N TYR A 39 -5.58 1.71 -5.22
CA TYR A 39 -5.56 2.01 -3.79
C TYR A 39 -4.12 2.08 -3.27
N HIS A 40 -3.83 3.08 -2.45
CA HIS A 40 -2.53 3.30 -1.84
C HIS A 40 -2.72 4.00 -0.49
N MET A 41 -1.69 4.07 0.36
CA MET A 41 -1.73 4.77 1.65
C MET A 41 -2.28 6.20 1.55
N THR A 42 -2.02 6.87 0.43
CA THR A 42 -2.54 8.21 0.14
C THR A 42 -4.07 8.27 0.08
N GLU A 43 -4.73 7.21 -0.40
CA GLU A 43 -6.19 7.10 -0.43
C GLU A 43 -6.78 6.93 0.97
N ALA A 44 -6.09 6.24 1.88
CA ALA A 44 -6.53 6.12 3.27
C ALA A 44 -6.61 7.50 3.97
N PHE A 45 -5.71 8.43 3.64
CA PHE A 45 -5.81 9.83 4.09
C PHE A 45 -6.92 10.62 3.39
N ALA A 46 -7.20 10.29 2.13
CA ALA A 46 -8.23 10.93 1.35
C ALA A 46 -9.65 10.44 1.69
N HIS A 47 -9.83 9.32 2.39
CA HIS A 47 -11.16 8.74 2.65
C HIS A 47 -11.31 8.32 4.11
N PRO A 48 -11.85 9.19 5.00
CA PRO A 48 -11.95 8.91 6.43
C PRO A 48 -12.72 7.64 6.79
N VAL A 49 -13.75 7.30 6.01
CA VAL A 49 -14.51 6.05 6.18
C VAL A 49 -13.62 4.83 6.00
N HIS A 50 -12.68 4.87 5.03
CA HIS A 50 -11.72 3.79 4.86
C HIS A 50 -10.82 3.64 6.09
N ALA A 51 -10.42 4.75 6.70
CA ALA A 51 -9.59 4.72 7.90
C ALA A 51 -10.24 3.88 9.01
N GLU A 52 -11.55 4.05 9.23
CA GLU A 52 -12.29 3.31 10.27
C GLU A 52 -12.38 1.81 9.94
N ARG A 53 -12.63 1.46 8.68
CA ARG A 53 -12.63 0.05 8.23
C ARG A 53 -11.25 -0.59 8.37
N TRP A 54 -10.18 0.11 8.03
CA TRP A 54 -8.81 -0.39 8.25
C TRP A 54 -8.47 -0.55 9.74
N ALA A 55 -9.03 0.30 10.61
CA ALA A 55 -8.91 0.14 12.06
C ALA A 55 -9.64 -1.10 12.57
N ALA A 56 -10.84 -1.36 12.04
CA ALA A 56 -11.59 -2.57 12.36
C ALA A 56 -10.77 -3.82 11.97
N ALA A 57 -10.23 -3.84 10.75
CA ALA A 57 -9.34 -4.90 10.29
C ALA A 57 -8.12 -5.09 11.22
N SER A 58 -7.51 -4.00 11.71
CA SER A 58 -6.32 -4.08 12.57
C SER A 58 -6.60 -4.65 13.96
N ARG A 59 -7.86 -4.58 14.41
CA ARG A 59 -8.35 -5.23 15.64
C ARG A 59 -8.87 -6.65 15.42
N GLY A 60 -8.82 -7.16 14.18
CA GLY A 60 -9.34 -8.47 13.81
C GLY A 60 -10.87 -8.51 13.68
N GLU A 61 -11.51 -7.35 13.57
CA GLU A 61 -12.95 -7.28 13.31
C GLU A 61 -13.25 -7.61 11.84
N PRO A 62 -14.43 -8.19 11.53
CA PRO A 62 -14.83 -8.46 10.15
C PRO A 62 -14.90 -7.19 9.30
N VAL A 63 -14.34 -7.26 8.09
CA VAL A 63 -14.38 -6.18 7.10
C VAL A 63 -14.89 -6.71 5.78
N ASP A 64 -15.86 -6.02 5.18
CA ASP A 64 -16.24 -6.27 3.79
C ASP A 64 -15.21 -5.63 2.86
N TRP A 65 -14.31 -6.46 2.34
CA TRP A 65 -13.24 -6.03 1.43
C TRP A 65 -13.77 -5.52 0.09
N ARG A 66 -14.93 -6.02 -0.36
CA ARG A 66 -15.54 -5.60 -1.63
C ARG A 66 -16.15 -4.21 -1.49
N GLU A 67 -16.80 -3.93 -0.35
CA GLU A 67 -17.28 -2.60 0.00
C GLU A 67 -16.13 -1.61 0.16
N LEU A 68 -15.12 -1.96 0.97
CA LEU A 68 -13.99 -1.06 1.29
C LEU A 68 -13.19 -0.64 0.05
N LEU A 69 -13.08 -1.53 -0.94
CA LEU A 69 -12.27 -1.32 -2.14
C LEU A 69 -13.13 -1.14 -3.40
N ALA A 70 -14.42 -0.84 -3.22
CA ALA A 70 -15.32 -0.53 -4.31
C ALA A 70 -14.77 0.65 -5.15
N GLY A 71 -14.76 0.48 -6.46
CA GLY A 71 -14.25 1.48 -7.41
C GLY A 71 -12.74 1.47 -7.62
N PHE A 72 -11.98 0.65 -6.88
CA PHE A 72 -10.56 0.42 -7.13
C PHE A 72 -10.33 -0.86 -7.93
N ARG A 73 -9.33 -0.84 -8.82
CA ARG A 73 -8.93 -1.99 -9.64
C ARG A 73 -7.62 -2.62 -9.20
N ALA A 74 -6.83 -1.90 -8.40
CA ALA A 74 -5.60 -2.40 -7.84
C ALA A 74 -5.39 -1.91 -6.41
N THR A 75 -4.55 -2.59 -5.64
CA THR A 75 -4.03 -2.11 -4.36
C THR A 75 -2.51 -2.23 -4.33
N ILE A 76 -1.84 -1.28 -3.67
CA ILE A 76 -0.39 -1.30 -3.40
C ILE A 76 -0.16 -0.60 -2.06
N ASP A 77 0.95 -0.92 -1.37
CA ASP A 77 1.33 -0.31 -0.09
C ASP A 77 0.43 -0.74 1.08
N TRP A 78 0.80 -0.29 2.28
CA TRP A 78 -0.08 -0.35 3.42
C TRP A 78 -1.31 0.55 3.22
N PRO A 79 -2.43 0.23 3.88
CA PRO A 79 -2.64 -0.93 4.77
C PRO A 79 -2.95 -2.25 4.04
N ALA A 80 -3.31 -2.20 2.76
CA ALA A 80 -3.85 -3.35 2.03
C ALA A 80 -2.89 -4.55 1.94
N CYS A 81 -1.57 -4.32 1.81
CA CYS A 81 -0.61 -5.43 1.70
C CYS A 81 -0.52 -6.33 2.93
N SER A 82 -0.94 -5.85 4.11
CA SER A 82 -1.02 -6.68 5.33
C SER A 82 -2.13 -7.72 5.27
N TYR A 83 -3.10 -7.56 4.37
CA TYR A 83 -4.30 -8.39 4.27
C TYR A 83 -4.40 -9.10 2.91
N TYR A 84 -3.25 -9.37 2.26
CA TYR A 84 -3.24 -9.92 0.90
C TYR A 84 -3.98 -11.27 0.80
N LYS A 85 -3.99 -12.09 1.87
CA LYS A 85 -4.67 -13.39 1.89
C LYS A 85 -6.19 -13.22 1.89
N GLU A 86 -6.67 -12.31 2.73
CA GLU A 86 -8.08 -11.95 2.84
C GLU A 86 -8.57 -11.29 1.54
N LEU A 87 -7.74 -10.43 0.94
CA LEU A 87 -8.01 -9.85 -0.36
C LEU A 87 -8.03 -10.91 -1.47
N MET A 88 -7.14 -11.91 -1.45
CA MET A 88 -7.18 -13.01 -2.41
C MET A 88 -8.44 -13.87 -2.27
N ALA A 89 -8.91 -14.10 -1.05
CA ALA A 89 -10.17 -14.79 -0.79
C ALA A 89 -11.36 -13.97 -1.29
N ALA A 90 -11.35 -12.65 -1.07
CA ALA A 90 -12.40 -11.76 -1.54
C ALA A 90 -12.39 -11.56 -3.06
N PHE A 91 -11.21 -11.59 -3.70
CA PHE A 91 -11.01 -11.36 -5.14
C PHE A 91 -10.20 -12.51 -5.76
N PRO A 92 -10.83 -13.68 -6.00
CA PRO A 92 -10.13 -14.91 -6.38
C PRO A 92 -9.44 -14.84 -7.74
N ASP A 93 -9.88 -13.95 -8.64
CA ASP A 93 -9.30 -13.79 -9.98
C ASP A 93 -8.16 -12.75 -10.03
N ALA A 94 -7.91 -12.04 -8.93
CA ALA A 94 -6.88 -11.00 -8.90
C ALA A 94 -5.47 -11.62 -8.95
N LYS A 95 -4.60 -11.00 -9.74
CA LYS A 95 -3.16 -11.30 -9.74
C LYS A 95 -2.49 -10.65 -8.53
N VAL A 96 -1.39 -11.23 -8.04
CA VAL A 96 -0.64 -10.71 -6.89
C VAL A 96 0.70 -10.15 -7.34
N LEU A 97 0.96 -8.90 -6.98
CA LEU A 97 2.21 -8.20 -7.23
C LEU A 97 2.99 -8.04 -5.92
N LEU A 98 4.08 -8.80 -5.76
CA LEU A 98 4.99 -8.71 -4.62
C LEU A 98 6.17 -7.81 -4.99
N THR A 99 6.11 -6.55 -4.57
CA THR A 99 7.19 -5.60 -4.82
C THR A 99 8.31 -5.75 -3.80
N VAL A 100 9.55 -5.85 -4.27
CA VAL A 100 10.74 -6.12 -3.44
C VAL A 100 11.87 -5.16 -3.75
N ARG A 101 12.79 -5.02 -2.79
CA ARG A 101 14.09 -4.36 -2.96
C ARG A 101 15.08 -4.97 -1.96
N GLU A 102 16.35 -4.61 -2.09
CA GLU A 102 17.39 -5.00 -1.12
C GLU A 102 16.99 -4.54 0.30
N ALA A 103 17.09 -5.46 1.27
CA ALA A 103 16.45 -5.36 2.58
C ALA A 103 17.06 -4.26 3.45
N GLU A 104 18.37 -4.06 3.41
CA GLU A 104 19.05 -3.00 4.15
C GLU A 104 18.62 -1.62 3.63
N GLY A 105 18.62 -1.45 2.31
CA GLY A 105 18.12 -0.25 1.66
C GLY A 105 16.63 -0.02 1.85
N TRP A 106 15.83 -1.08 2.01
CA TRP A 106 14.43 -0.96 2.43
C TRP A 106 14.31 -0.41 3.84
N TYR A 107 15.02 -1.01 4.80
CA TYR A 107 15.00 -0.59 6.20
C TYR A 107 15.38 0.87 6.35
N ASP A 108 16.47 1.30 5.71
CA ASP A 108 16.94 2.68 5.75
C ASP A 108 15.90 3.64 5.16
N SER A 109 15.22 3.22 4.09
CA SER A 109 14.13 4.00 3.49
C SER A 109 12.94 4.16 4.44
N VAL A 110 12.48 3.07 5.06
CA VAL A 110 11.36 3.10 6.02
C VAL A 110 11.72 3.96 7.23
N ARG A 111 12.94 3.78 7.79
CA ARG A 111 13.44 4.55 8.93
C ARG A 111 13.49 6.05 8.61
N ALA A 112 14.02 6.43 7.46
CA ALA A 112 14.17 7.82 7.04
C ALA A 112 12.84 8.52 6.68
N THR A 113 11.77 7.76 6.45
CA THR A 113 10.47 8.30 5.99
C THR A 113 9.34 7.97 6.96
N ILE A 114 8.73 6.78 6.86
CA ILE A 114 7.53 6.38 7.60
C ILE A 114 7.81 6.38 9.12
N TYR A 115 8.97 5.90 9.56
CA TYR A 115 9.29 5.88 10.98
C TYR A 115 9.57 7.28 11.54
N ARG A 116 10.28 8.13 10.78
CA ARG A 116 10.46 9.55 11.15
C ARG A 116 9.10 10.26 11.25
N MET A 117 8.19 9.93 10.34
CA MET A 117 6.82 10.44 10.37
C MET A 117 6.10 10.03 11.66
N ARG A 118 6.16 8.74 12.02
CA ARG A 118 5.62 8.23 13.28
C ARG A 118 6.15 9.03 14.48
N LYS A 119 7.46 9.24 14.56
CA LYS A 119 8.07 10.00 15.67
C LYS A 119 7.49 11.41 15.78
N LEU A 120 7.32 12.09 14.64
CA LEU A 120 6.74 13.43 14.62
C LEU A 120 5.27 13.43 15.06
N THR A 121 4.46 12.51 14.54
CA THR A 121 3.01 12.49 14.80
C THR A 121 2.65 11.96 16.20
N THR A 122 3.56 11.23 16.85
CA THR A 122 3.40 10.74 18.23
C THR A 122 3.96 11.69 19.28
N PHE A 123 4.69 12.75 18.88
CA PHE A 123 5.18 13.78 19.79
C PHE A 123 3.99 14.49 20.48
N PRO A 124 3.94 14.62 21.82
CA PRO A 124 2.70 14.98 22.52
C PRO A 124 2.02 16.27 22.05
N PRO A 125 2.74 17.39 21.83
CA PRO A 125 2.13 18.61 21.28
C PRO A 125 1.49 18.41 19.90
N VAL A 126 2.18 17.69 19.00
CA VAL A 126 1.68 17.41 17.64
C VAL A 126 0.49 16.45 17.70
N ARG A 127 0.56 15.41 18.54
CA ARG A 127 -0.53 14.47 18.74
C ARG A 127 -1.78 15.17 19.26
N GLN A 128 -1.64 16.08 20.23
CA GLN A 128 -2.75 16.87 20.76
C GLN A 128 -3.34 17.79 19.68
N PHE A 129 -2.50 18.48 18.90
CA PHE A 129 -2.96 19.30 17.78
C PHE A 129 -3.75 18.49 16.74
N LEU A 130 -3.22 17.35 16.31
CA LEU A 130 -3.89 16.45 15.37
C LEU A 130 -5.23 15.96 15.92
N ARG A 131 -5.29 15.59 17.20
CA ARG A 131 -6.52 15.14 17.84
C ARG A 131 -7.61 16.22 17.85
N VAL A 132 -7.24 17.47 18.12
CA VAL A 132 -8.20 18.59 18.26
C VAL A 132 -8.63 19.14 16.91
N PHE A 133 -7.70 19.34 15.98
CA PHE A 133 -7.96 20.09 14.75
C PHE A 133 -8.07 19.21 13.49
N LEU A 134 -7.55 17.98 13.54
CA LEU A 134 -7.46 17.05 12.41
C LEU A 134 -7.81 15.60 12.82
N PRO A 135 -8.97 15.35 13.45
CA PRO A 135 -9.27 14.06 14.08
C PRO A 135 -9.24 12.89 13.09
N ASN A 136 -9.68 13.08 11.84
CA ASN A 136 -9.61 12.04 10.81
C ASN A 136 -8.17 11.69 10.42
N THR A 137 -7.29 12.68 10.31
CA THR A 137 -5.86 12.45 10.09
C THR A 137 -5.23 11.72 11.26
N GLN A 138 -5.60 12.10 12.49
CA GLN A 138 -5.15 11.43 13.70
C GLN A 138 -5.59 9.95 13.72
N LYS A 139 -6.84 9.65 13.35
CA LYS A 139 -7.35 8.28 13.21
C LYS A 139 -6.51 7.47 12.21
N VAL A 140 -6.31 7.97 10.98
CA VAL A 140 -5.48 7.28 9.98
C VAL A 140 -4.09 6.99 10.52
N LEU A 141 -3.45 7.98 11.15
CA LEU A 141 -2.10 7.83 11.71
C LEU A 141 -2.03 6.79 12.84
N VAL A 142 -3.07 6.68 13.68
CA VAL A 142 -3.17 5.64 14.71
C VAL A 142 -3.42 4.27 14.09
N ASN A 143 -4.28 4.16 13.09
CA ASN A 143 -4.58 2.88 12.45
C ASN A 143 -3.37 2.34 11.68
N VAL A 144 -2.61 3.23 11.03
CA VAL A 144 -1.29 2.92 10.48
C VAL A 144 -0.33 2.51 11.61
N HIS A 145 -0.44 3.10 12.81
CA HIS A 145 0.42 2.70 13.92
C HIS A 145 0.16 1.27 14.37
N GLU A 146 -1.11 0.93 14.61
CA GLU A 146 -1.53 -0.38 15.11
C GLU A 146 -1.29 -1.48 14.07
N THR A 147 -1.73 -1.27 12.82
CA THR A 147 -1.62 -2.29 11.75
C THR A 147 -0.18 -2.61 11.39
N PHE A 148 0.68 -1.59 11.30
CA PHE A 148 2.03 -1.76 10.78
C PHE A 148 3.06 -1.89 11.90
N TRP A 149 3.10 -0.99 12.88
CA TRP A 149 4.18 -1.06 13.88
C TRP A 149 3.92 -2.12 14.95
N ASP A 150 2.70 -2.22 15.44
CA ASP A 150 2.38 -3.10 16.56
C ASP A 150 2.02 -4.50 16.07
N ASN A 151 1.23 -4.63 15.00
CA ASN A 151 0.86 -5.93 14.45
C ASN A 151 1.99 -6.58 13.64
N THR A 152 2.59 -5.89 12.67
CA THR A 152 3.66 -6.45 11.81
C THR A 152 5.01 -6.49 12.52
N PHE A 153 5.44 -5.38 13.12
CA PHE A 153 6.77 -5.27 13.75
C PHE A 153 6.79 -5.49 15.26
N LYS A 154 5.64 -5.77 15.91
CA LYS A 154 5.57 -6.02 17.36
C LYS A 154 6.23 -4.93 18.20
N GLY A 155 6.18 -3.68 17.74
CA GLY A 155 6.85 -2.52 18.37
C GLY A 155 8.38 -2.49 18.24
N ARG A 156 9.00 -3.51 17.62
CA ARG A 156 10.45 -3.72 17.57
C ARG A 156 11.11 -3.22 16.28
N PHE A 157 10.47 -2.33 15.51
CA PHE A 157 11.04 -1.84 14.24
C PHE A 157 12.44 -1.22 14.37
N LEU A 158 12.80 -0.63 15.52
CA LEU A 158 14.13 -0.05 15.71
C LEU A 158 15.25 -1.08 15.78
N ASP A 159 14.94 -2.32 16.14
CA ASP A 159 15.84 -3.46 16.02
C ASP A 159 15.95 -3.81 14.53
N ARG A 160 17.05 -3.37 13.90
CA ARG A 160 17.25 -3.50 12.45
C ARG A 160 17.20 -4.95 11.99
N GLN A 161 17.88 -5.84 12.70
CA GLN A 161 17.92 -7.26 12.35
C GLN A 161 16.52 -7.87 12.45
N TYR A 162 15.77 -7.52 13.51
CA TYR A 162 14.39 -7.95 13.64
C TYR A 162 13.50 -7.43 12.50
N ALA A 163 13.58 -6.14 12.18
CA ALA A 163 12.75 -5.54 11.13
C ALA A 163 13.03 -6.14 9.74
N ILE A 164 14.30 -6.40 9.43
CA ILE A 164 14.70 -7.08 8.19
C ILE A 164 14.26 -8.53 8.19
N GLY A 165 14.36 -9.22 9.33
CA GLY A 165 13.83 -10.56 9.50
C GLY A 165 12.33 -10.63 9.18
N VAL A 166 11.53 -9.67 9.70
CA VAL A 166 10.11 -9.56 9.39
C VAL A 166 9.86 -9.28 7.91
N TYR A 167 10.63 -8.40 7.28
CA TYR A 167 10.51 -8.10 5.85
C TYR A 167 10.77 -9.32 4.97
N ASN A 168 11.87 -10.04 5.22
CA ASN A 168 12.22 -11.24 4.47
C ASN A 168 11.20 -12.36 4.73
N ALA A 169 10.79 -12.57 5.97
CA ALA A 169 9.76 -13.54 6.31
C ALA A 169 8.42 -13.26 5.61
N HIS A 170 8.04 -11.98 5.47
CA HIS A 170 6.85 -11.61 4.72
C HIS A 170 6.98 -11.94 3.22
N ILE A 171 8.13 -11.65 2.62
CA ILE A 171 8.39 -12.00 1.21
C ILE A 171 8.25 -13.50 0.98
N GLU A 172 8.88 -14.32 1.81
CA GLU A 172 8.80 -15.78 1.68
C GLU A 172 7.38 -16.27 1.97
N ALA A 173 6.70 -15.74 2.99
CA ALA A 173 5.31 -16.10 3.26
C ALA A 173 4.36 -15.79 2.10
N VAL A 174 4.58 -14.70 1.36
CA VAL A 174 3.79 -14.39 0.15
C VAL A 174 4.13 -15.38 -0.97
N LYS A 175 5.41 -15.67 -1.22
CA LYS A 175 5.82 -16.65 -2.24
C LYS A 175 5.27 -18.05 -1.96
N ASP A 176 5.28 -18.47 -0.70
CA ASP A 176 4.79 -19.78 -0.27
C ASP A 176 3.28 -19.90 -0.37
N HIS A 177 2.55 -18.80 -0.12
CA HIS A 177 1.09 -18.81 -0.08
C HIS A 177 0.44 -18.62 -1.45
N VAL A 178 1.04 -17.80 -2.32
CA VAL A 178 0.44 -17.42 -3.60
C VAL A 178 0.85 -18.41 -4.69
N PRO A 179 -0.10 -18.96 -5.47
CA PRO A 179 0.23 -19.82 -6.60
C PRO A 179 1.20 -19.11 -7.59
N PRO A 180 2.29 -19.75 -8.04
CA PRO A 180 3.30 -19.11 -8.89
C PRO A 180 2.74 -18.46 -10.16
N GLU A 181 1.70 -19.04 -10.76
CA GLU A 181 1.03 -18.52 -11.95
C GLU A 181 0.26 -17.21 -11.71
N ARG A 182 -0.04 -16.90 -10.44
CA ARG A 182 -0.71 -15.66 -10.00
C ARG A 182 0.25 -14.66 -9.37
N LEU A 183 1.53 -14.98 -9.23
CA LEU A 183 2.50 -14.16 -8.52
C LEU A 183 3.53 -13.55 -9.47
N LEU A 184 3.74 -12.24 -9.36
CA LEU A 184 4.93 -11.58 -9.85
C LEU A 184 5.73 -10.99 -8.69
N VAL A 185 6.98 -11.45 -8.54
CA VAL A 185 7.97 -10.79 -7.68
C VAL A 185 8.66 -9.72 -8.53
N PHE A 186 8.57 -8.46 -8.10
CA PHE A 186 8.90 -7.32 -8.95
C PHE A 186 9.76 -6.29 -8.24
N ASN A 187 10.82 -5.82 -8.89
CA ASN A 187 11.51 -4.60 -8.52
C ASN A 187 11.09 -3.48 -9.49
N ALA A 188 10.79 -2.29 -8.98
CA ALA A 188 10.44 -1.15 -9.85
C ALA A 188 11.52 -0.81 -10.91
N ARG A 189 12.77 -1.26 -10.69
CA ARG A 189 13.88 -1.13 -11.65
C ARG A 189 13.79 -2.08 -12.84
N ASP A 190 12.96 -3.12 -12.76
CA ASP A 190 12.80 -4.11 -13.83
C ASP A 190 12.00 -3.54 -15.02
N GLY A 191 11.33 -2.40 -14.83
CA GLY A 191 10.69 -1.64 -15.90
C GLY A 191 9.39 -2.26 -16.39
N TRP A 192 8.97 -1.89 -17.61
CA TRP A 192 7.66 -2.24 -18.14
C TRP A 192 7.53 -3.72 -18.49
N GLN A 193 8.56 -4.31 -19.09
CA GLN A 193 8.47 -5.61 -19.74
C GLN A 193 7.93 -6.72 -18.81
N PRO A 194 8.51 -6.98 -17.63
CA PRO A 194 8.00 -8.04 -16.76
C PRO A 194 6.60 -7.74 -16.22
N LEU A 195 6.29 -6.48 -15.91
CA LEU A 195 4.97 -6.09 -15.41
C LEU A 195 3.89 -6.27 -16.48
N CYS A 196 4.14 -5.81 -17.71
CA CYS A 196 3.19 -5.89 -18.82
C CYS A 196 2.95 -7.36 -19.24
N ALA A 197 4.02 -8.15 -19.31
CA ALA A 197 3.93 -9.58 -19.61
C ALA A 197 3.08 -10.32 -18.56
N PHE A 198 3.33 -10.05 -17.27
CA PHE A 198 2.54 -10.64 -16.19
C PHE A 198 1.07 -10.22 -16.23
N LEU A 199 0.79 -8.96 -16.55
CA LEU A 199 -0.58 -8.44 -16.60
C LEU A 199 -1.32 -8.81 -17.89
N GLY A 200 -0.60 -9.21 -18.94
CA GLY A 200 -1.17 -9.60 -20.24
C GLY A 200 -1.57 -8.39 -21.09
N VAL A 201 -0.81 -7.30 -21.00
CA VAL A 201 -1.07 -6.02 -21.69
C VAL A 201 0.17 -5.58 -22.49
N PRO A 202 0.02 -4.78 -23.55
CA PRO A 202 1.16 -4.26 -24.31
C PRO A 202 2.01 -3.28 -23.47
N VAL A 203 3.30 -3.22 -23.78
CA VAL A 203 4.22 -2.22 -23.20
C VAL A 203 3.86 -0.83 -23.77
N PRO A 204 3.72 0.22 -22.93
CA PRO A 204 3.48 1.57 -23.41
C PRO A 204 4.62 2.09 -24.31
N GLU A 205 4.30 2.48 -25.54
CA GLU A 205 5.29 2.99 -26.50
C GLU A 205 5.87 4.34 -26.07
N GLY A 206 7.19 4.48 -26.14
CA GLY A 206 7.90 5.74 -25.93
C GLY A 206 7.85 6.32 -24.51
N LYS A 207 7.25 5.63 -23.53
CA LYS A 207 7.13 6.11 -22.15
C LYS A 207 8.14 5.44 -21.23
N PRO A 208 8.98 6.18 -20.50
CA PRO A 208 9.84 5.59 -19.47
C PRO A 208 8.98 5.01 -18.34
N PHE A 209 9.49 3.98 -17.67
CA PHE A 209 8.82 3.45 -16.48
C PHE A 209 8.71 4.56 -15.42
N PRO A 210 7.56 4.72 -14.74
CA PRO A 210 7.36 5.80 -13.80
C PRO A 210 8.42 5.78 -12.70
N SER A 211 9.11 6.91 -12.51
CA SER A 211 10.09 7.08 -11.44
C SER A 211 9.54 8.07 -10.40
N GLY A 212 8.93 7.56 -9.34
CA GLY A 212 8.45 8.35 -8.22
C GLY A 212 9.60 8.84 -7.36
N HIS A 213 10.33 9.86 -7.82
CA HIS A 213 11.44 10.46 -7.07
C HIS A 213 10.98 11.31 -5.86
N GLY A 214 9.68 11.49 -5.66
CA GLY A 214 9.14 12.20 -4.51
C GLY A 214 9.11 11.33 -3.25
N ARG A 215 9.89 11.68 -2.23
CA ARG A 215 9.54 11.28 -0.85
C ARG A 215 8.22 11.95 -0.52
N VAL A 216 7.11 11.21 -0.57
CA VAL A 216 5.83 11.74 -0.10
C VAL A 216 5.93 11.97 1.40
N ASN A 217 5.88 13.25 1.78
CA ASN A 217 5.71 13.63 3.17
C ASN A 217 4.23 13.48 3.51
N TYR A 218 3.85 12.33 4.05
CA TYR A 218 2.46 12.01 4.39
C TYR A 218 1.82 13.03 5.36
N PHE A 219 2.60 13.75 6.17
CA PHE A 219 2.07 14.81 7.03
C PHE A 219 1.70 16.06 6.23
N VAL A 220 2.56 16.49 5.30
CA VAL A 220 2.23 17.60 4.39
C VAL A 220 1.04 17.22 3.52
N LEU A 221 1.00 16.00 2.99
CA LEU A 221 -0.14 15.51 2.22
C LEU A 221 -1.42 15.52 3.06
N ALA A 222 -1.37 15.02 4.30
CA ALA A 222 -2.53 15.03 5.18
C ALA A 222 -3.01 16.46 5.51
N LEU A 223 -2.09 17.40 5.71
CA LEU A 223 -2.43 18.82 5.88
C LEU A 223 -3.07 19.42 4.62
N GLN A 224 -2.53 19.12 3.44
CA GLN A 224 -3.08 19.57 2.16
C GLN A 224 -4.48 19.01 1.90
N ILE A 225 -4.69 17.72 2.15
CA ILE A 225 -6.01 17.07 2.04
C ILE A 225 -6.99 17.71 3.01
N ALA A 226 -6.59 17.95 4.26
CA ALA A 226 -7.44 18.60 5.24
C ALA A 226 -7.80 20.04 4.87
N ALA A 227 -6.87 20.79 4.27
CA ALA A 227 -7.10 22.16 3.83
C ALA A 227 -8.08 22.25 2.64
N ARG A 228 -8.08 21.27 1.73
CA ARG A 228 -9.00 21.21 0.57
C ARG A 228 -10.43 20.82 0.92
N ARG A 229 -10.68 20.37 2.15
CA ARG A 229 -11.99 19.93 2.65
C ARG A 229 -12.69 20.99 3.51
N ARG A 230 -12.07 22.15 3.67
CA ARG A 230 -12.68 23.37 4.21
C ARG A 230 -13.16 24.23 3.05
#